data_AF-A0A949GHM1-F1
#
_entry.id   AF-A0A949GHM1-F1
#
_cell.length_a   1.000
_cell.length_b   1.000
_cell.length_c   1.000
_cell.angle_alpha   90.00
_cell.angle_beta   90.00
_cell.angle_gamma   90.00
#
_symmetry.space_group_name_H-M   'P 1'
#
loop_
_entity.id
_entity.type
_entity.pdbx_description
1 polymer ?
#
loop_
_entity_poly.entity_id
_entity_poly.type
_entity_poly.pdbx_seq_one_letter_code
_entity_poly.pdbx_strand_id
1 'polypeptide(L)'
;DAVSDRDYVAEALFITSLIGVHLSRIGEEWTLLGSTEFSWARIADEYSTGSSIMPQKKNPDMAELARGKTGRLVGNLVSVLTMLKGLPFAYNRDLQEDKEPLFDSLDTLELVIPAIVGMIATTDFNREKMKSSAPTGFSLATEVADYLVRKNVPFAQAHEAAGACVALCEKSSCQLHELTDKQLAEIHPSLDPSVREVLSVEGAIASRTTVGGTAPSQVLAQISDAMKKTLDQRKEIASKSKAFSEMMGA
;
A
#
# COMPACT_ATOMS: atom_id res chain seq x y z
N ASP A 1 37.21 -5.83 16.45
CA ASP A 1 36.37 -5.02 15.57
C ASP A 1 36.40 -5.57 14.14
N ALA A 2 37.29 -5.14 13.25
CA ALA A 2 37.31 -5.55 11.84
C ALA A 2 37.25 -7.08 11.53
N VAL A 3 37.73 -7.94 12.44
CA VAL A 3 37.73 -9.41 12.25
C VAL A 3 36.58 -10.13 12.95
N SER A 4 35.93 -9.47 13.91
CA SER A 4 34.91 -10.05 14.80
C SER A 4 33.52 -9.49 14.54
N ASP A 5 33.43 -8.23 14.13
CA ASP A 5 32.19 -7.52 13.88
C ASP A 5 31.44 -8.06 12.66
N ARG A 6 30.11 -8.09 12.76
CA ARG A 6 29.17 -8.47 11.69
C ARG A 6 27.93 -7.57 11.68
N ASP A 7 28.01 -6.38 12.26
CA ASP A 7 26.90 -5.44 12.29
C ASP A 7 26.42 -5.10 10.87
N TYR A 8 27.34 -5.00 9.90
CA TYR A 8 26.99 -4.79 8.48
C TYR A 8 26.13 -5.93 7.90
N VAL A 9 26.30 -7.17 8.36
CA VAL A 9 25.47 -8.32 7.94
C VAL A 9 24.09 -8.20 8.57
N ALA A 10 24.03 -7.90 9.87
CA ALA A 10 22.76 -7.71 10.58
C ALA A 10 21.96 -6.54 10.00
N GLU A 11 22.61 -5.42 9.67
CA GLU A 11 21.99 -4.26 9.03
C GLU A 11 21.45 -4.61 7.64
N ALA A 12 22.23 -5.30 6.80
CA ALA A 12 21.77 -5.75 5.49
C ALA A 12 20.55 -6.68 5.61
N LEU A 13 20.57 -7.62 6.56
CA LEU A 13 19.45 -8.52 6.84
C LEU A 13 18.21 -7.77 7.37
N PHE A 14 18.40 -6.72 8.16
CA PHE A 14 17.31 -5.85 8.60
C PHE A 14 16.68 -5.11 7.41
N ILE A 15 17.49 -4.53 6.54
CA ILE A 15 17.02 -3.83 5.33
C ILE A 15 16.24 -4.80 4.43
N THR A 16 16.79 -5.98 4.15
CA THR A 16 16.12 -6.98 3.31
C THR A 16 14.81 -7.49 3.93
N SER A 17 14.79 -7.70 5.26
CA SER A 17 13.57 -8.06 6.00
C SER A 17 12.49 -7.00 5.87
N LEU A 18 12.85 -5.72 6.02
CA LEU A 18 11.91 -4.62 5.91
C LEU A 18 11.38 -4.45 4.48
N ILE A 19 12.23 -4.66 3.47
CA ILE A 19 11.79 -4.76 2.06
C ILE A 19 10.77 -5.88 1.92
N GLY A 20 11.04 -7.07 2.46
CA GLY A 20 10.09 -8.19 2.50
C GLY A 20 8.75 -7.78 3.09
N VAL A 21 8.75 -7.14 4.26
CA VAL A 21 7.52 -6.65 4.92
C VAL A 21 6.74 -5.66 4.06
N HIS A 22 7.41 -4.77 3.32
CA HIS A 22 6.71 -3.87 2.39
C HIS A 22 6.13 -4.62 1.19
N LEU A 23 6.86 -5.60 0.64
CA LEU A 23 6.38 -6.45 -0.46
C LEU A 23 5.21 -7.35 -0.02
N SER A 24 5.19 -7.81 1.23
CA SER A 24 4.08 -8.61 1.78
C SER A 24 2.78 -7.83 1.84
N ARG A 25 2.84 -6.52 2.12
CA ARG A 25 1.66 -5.64 2.08
C ARG A 25 1.11 -5.52 0.67
N ILE A 26 1.98 -5.34 -0.33
CA ILE A 26 1.56 -5.39 -1.75
C ILE A 26 0.94 -6.76 -2.07
N GLY A 27 1.55 -7.84 -1.57
CA GLY A 27 1.04 -9.19 -1.75
C GLY A 27 -0.37 -9.39 -1.16
N GLU A 28 -0.62 -8.85 0.02
CA GLU A 28 -1.94 -8.87 0.66
C GLU A 28 -2.98 -8.11 -0.16
N GLU A 29 -2.65 -6.87 -0.55
CA GLU A 29 -3.55 -6.04 -1.36
C GLU A 29 -3.90 -6.73 -2.68
N TRP A 30 -2.93 -7.27 -3.43
CA TRP A 30 -3.22 -7.96 -4.69
C TRP A 30 -4.03 -9.25 -4.50
N THR A 31 -3.85 -9.95 -3.38
CA THR A 31 -4.66 -11.12 -3.02
C THR A 31 -6.12 -10.71 -2.81
N LEU A 32 -6.36 -9.63 -2.06
CA LEU A 32 -7.71 -9.14 -1.79
C LEU A 32 -8.36 -8.55 -3.04
N LEU A 33 -7.64 -7.68 -3.76
CA LEU A 33 -8.12 -7.02 -4.97
C LEU A 33 -8.46 -8.01 -6.09
N GLY A 34 -7.72 -9.12 -6.17
CA GLY A 34 -7.93 -10.21 -7.14
C GLY A 34 -8.98 -11.23 -6.74
N SER A 35 -9.51 -11.19 -5.51
CA SER A 35 -10.56 -12.11 -5.05
C SER A 35 -11.86 -11.93 -5.85
N THR A 36 -12.73 -12.94 -5.83
CA THR A 36 -14.02 -12.88 -6.54
C THR A 36 -14.93 -11.81 -5.91
N GLU A 37 -14.87 -11.67 -4.59
CA GLU A 37 -15.68 -10.76 -3.79
C GLU A 37 -15.38 -9.29 -4.13
N PHE A 38 -14.09 -8.94 -4.29
CA PHE A 38 -13.68 -7.60 -4.71
C PHE A 38 -13.75 -7.45 -6.24
N SER A 39 -13.09 -8.34 -6.98
CA SER A 39 -12.98 -8.31 -8.44
C SER A 39 -12.47 -6.96 -8.98
N TRP A 40 -11.55 -6.30 -8.26
CA TRP A 40 -10.98 -5.01 -8.65
C TRP A 40 -9.75 -5.14 -9.53
N ALA A 41 -8.93 -6.17 -9.29
CA ALA A 41 -7.71 -6.46 -10.04
C ALA A 41 -7.84 -7.79 -10.80
N ARG A 42 -7.38 -7.81 -12.06
CA ARG A 42 -7.23 -9.01 -12.87
C ARG A 42 -5.75 -9.21 -13.16
N ILE A 43 -5.16 -10.21 -12.50
CA ILE A 43 -3.76 -10.57 -12.67
C ILE A 43 -3.59 -11.31 -14.01
N ALA A 44 -2.50 -11.01 -14.70
CA ALA A 44 -2.13 -11.63 -15.97
C ALA A 44 -1.77 -13.11 -15.79
N ASP A 45 -2.06 -13.93 -16.80
CA ASP A 45 -1.85 -15.40 -16.74
C ASP A 45 -0.38 -15.77 -16.49
N GLU A 46 0.56 -14.97 -16.97
CA GLU A 46 2.01 -15.17 -16.73
C GLU A 46 2.43 -15.00 -15.27
N TYR A 47 1.62 -14.35 -14.43
CA TYR A 47 1.88 -14.16 -12.99
C TYR A 47 0.81 -14.80 -12.09
N SER A 48 -0.05 -15.65 -12.65
CA SER A 48 -1.11 -16.35 -11.91
C SER A 48 -1.25 -17.79 -12.37
N THR A 49 -1.54 -18.70 -11.47
CA THR A 49 -1.92 -20.07 -11.82
C THR A 49 -3.43 -20.19 -11.94
N GLY A 50 -3.88 -21.02 -12.88
CA GLY A 50 -5.29 -21.30 -13.13
C GLY A 50 -5.70 -22.70 -12.69
N SER A 51 -7.00 -22.91 -12.50
CA SER A 51 -7.55 -24.28 -12.42
C SER A 51 -7.88 -24.82 -13.81
N SER A 52 -7.51 -26.07 -14.09
CA SER A 52 -7.89 -26.75 -15.33
C SER A 52 -9.39 -27.00 -15.48
N ILE A 53 -10.14 -27.01 -14.36
CA ILE A 53 -11.61 -27.18 -14.34
C ILE A 53 -12.32 -25.82 -14.30
N MET A 54 -11.73 -24.83 -13.63
CA MET A 54 -12.30 -23.49 -13.47
C MET A 54 -11.42 -22.45 -14.17
N PRO A 55 -11.62 -22.20 -15.47
CA PRO A 55 -10.75 -21.34 -16.27
C PRO A 55 -10.73 -19.87 -15.81
N GLN A 56 -11.76 -19.43 -15.08
CA GLN A 56 -11.85 -18.11 -14.48
C GLN A 56 -11.11 -17.97 -13.14
N LYS A 57 -10.80 -19.09 -12.47
CA LYS A 57 -10.12 -19.07 -11.17
C LYS A 57 -8.63 -18.84 -11.41
N LYS A 58 -8.16 -17.64 -11.08
CA LYS A 58 -6.75 -17.26 -11.08
C LYS A 58 -6.26 -17.08 -9.65
N ASN A 59 -5.15 -17.70 -9.31
CA ASN A 59 -4.52 -17.55 -8.00
C ASN A 59 -3.45 -16.45 -8.08
N PRO A 60 -3.32 -15.57 -7.08
CA PRO A 60 -2.33 -14.50 -7.06
C PRO A 60 -0.96 -15.03 -6.58
N ASP A 61 -0.40 -16.05 -7.22
CA ASP A 61 0.76 -16.81 -6.71
C ASP A 61 1.97 -15.92 -6.37
N MET A 62 2.26 -14.92 -7.20
CA MET A 62 3.40 -14.01 -6.94
C MET A 62 3.19 -13.18 -5.67
N ALA A 63 1.95 -12.75 -5.42
CA ALA A 63 1.55 -12.02 -4.24
C ALA A 63 1.67 -12.90 -2.98
N GLU A 64 1.19 -14.15 -3.06
CA GLU A 64 1.27 -15.13 -1.98
C GLU A 64 2.71 -15.52 -1.66
N LEU A 65 3.55 -15.73 -2.69
CA LEU A 65 4.96 -16.04 -2.55
C LEU A 65 5.74 -14.89 -1.90
N ALA A 66 5.47 -13.63 -2.28
CA ALA A 66 6.10 -12.47 -1.62
C ALA A 66 5.74 -12.41 -0.13
N ARG A 67 4.47 -12.65 0.21
CA ARG A 67 4.01 -12.72 1.61
C ARG A 67 4.71 -13.85 2.37
N GLY A 68 4.80 -15.04 1.80
CA GLY A 68 5.49 -16.18 2.41
C GLY A 68 7.00 -15.96 2.57
N LYS A 69 7.67 -15.41 1.55
CA LYS A 69 9.12 -15.14 1.58
C LYS A 69 9.53 -14.10 2.61
N THR A 70 8.60 -13.23 3.03
CA THR A 70 8.86 -12.29 4.14
C THR A 70 9.21 -13.02 5.44
N GLY A 71 8.55 -14.14 5.75
CA GLY A 71 8.89 -14.95 6.92
C GLY A 71 10.31 -15.51 6.86
N ARG A 72 10.78 -15.88 5.66
CA ARG A 72 12.16 -16.35 5.43
C ARG A 72 13.18 -15.24 5.69
N LEU A 73 12.95 -14.05 5.13
CA LEU A 73 13.84 -12.89 5.31
C LEU A 73 13.96 -12.49 6.78
N VAL A 74 12.83 -12.37 7.49
CA VAL A 74 12.82 -12.07 8.92
C VAL A 74 13.50 -13.18 9.73
N GLY A 75 13.29 -14.44 9.37
CA GLY A 75 13.97 -15.59 9.99
C GLY A 75 15.50 -15.51 9.88
N ASN A 76 16.01 -15.11 8.71
CA ASN A 76 17.45 -14.94 8.49
C ASN A 76 18.05 -13.86 9.40
N LEU A 77 17.37 -12.72 9.56
CA LEU A 77 17.78 -11.68 10.51
C LEU A 77 17.82 -12.21 11.95
N VAL A 78 16.75 -12.88 12.38
CA VAL A 78 16.66 -13.44 13.74
C VAL A 78 17.77 -14.45 14.00
N SER A 79 18.08 -15.31 13.01
CA SER A 79 19.16 -16.29 13.09
C SER A 79 20.51 -15.61 13.35
N VAL A 80 20.89 -14.61 12.54
CA VAL A 80 22.17 -13.92 12.68
C VAL A 80 22.26 -13.13 13.98
N LEU A 81 21.21 -12.40 14.37
CA LEU A 81 21.20 -11.68 15.66
C LEU A 81 21.37 -12.64 16.85
N THR A 82 20.77 -13.83 16.77
CA THR A 82 20.89 -14.85 17.82
C THR A 82 22.29 -15.45 17.86
N MET A 83 22.90 -15.68 16.70
CA MET A 83 24.28 -16.17 16.60
C MET A 83 25.29 -15.17 17.18
N LEU A 84 25.14 -13.87 16.89
CA LEU A 84 26.05 -12.83 17.39
C LEU A 84 25.94 -12.58 18.90
N LYS A 85 24.80 -12.93 19.50
CA LYS A 85 24.47 -12.59 20.89
C LYS A 85 25.48 -13.21 21.87
N GLY A 86 26.30 -12.35 22.47
CA GLY A 86 27.18 -12.69 23.59
C GLY A 86 28.43 -13.50 23.20
N LEU A 87 28.85 -13.46 21.92
CA LEU A 87 30.12 -14.05 21.51
C LEU A 87 31.30 -13.32 22.18
N PRO A 88 32.30 -14.04 22.71
CA PRO A 88 33.52 -13.43 23.23
C PRO A 88 34.40 -12.88 22.09
N PHE A 89 35.26 -11.90 22.38
CA PHE A 89 36.22 -11.41 21.38
C PHE A 89 37.34 -12.44 21.10
N ALA A 90 37.91 -12.53 19.89
CA ALA A 90 37.60 -11.79 18.67
C ALA A 90 36.94 -12.67 17.59
N TYR A 91 37.69 -13.52 16.89
CA TYR A 91 37.12 -14.44 15.90
C TYR A 91 36.65 -15.73 16.56
N ASN A 92 35.40 -16.10 16.28
CA ASN A 92 34.79 -17.37 16.67
C ASN A 92 34.29 -18.06 15.39
N ARG A 93 34.27 -19.39 15.38
CA ARG A 93 33.88 -20.14 14.17
C ARG A 93 32.39 -19.96 13.84
N ASP A 94 31.58 -19.61 14.83
CA ASP A 94 30.18 -19.19 14.73
C ASP A 94 29.97 -18.12 13.66
N LEU A 95 30.95 -17.22 13.48
CA LEU A 95 30.94 -16.16 12.45
C LEU A 95 31.02 -16.69 11.00
N GLN A 96 31.01 -18.00 10.77
CA GLN A 96 30.82 -18.59 9.45
C GLN A 96 29.34 -18.65 9.03
N GLU A 97 28.42 -18.66 10.01
CA GLU A 97 26.96 -18.68 9.82
C GLU A 97 26.39 -17.32 9.35
N ASP A 98 27.25 -16.34 9.08
CA ASP A 98 26.87 -15.02 8.59
C ASP A 98 26.50 -15.01 7.09
N LYS A 99 27.09 -15.92 6.30
CA LYS A 99 27.00 -15.92 4.83
C LYS A 99 25.70 -16.50 4.32
N GLU A 100 25.30 -17.67 4.80
CA GLU A 100 24.12 -18.37 4.28
C GLU A 100 22.84 -17.54 4.43
N PRO A 101 22.53 -16.94 5.61
CA PRO A 101 21.34 -16.10 5.75
C PRO A 101 21.39 -14.84 4.87
N LEU A 102 22.58 -14.25 4.71
CA LEU A 102 22.78 -13.07 3.87
C LEU A 102 22.55 -13.37 2.40
N PHE A 103 23.22 -14.39 1.86
CA PHE A 103 23.07 -14.80 0.46
C PHE A 103 21.64 -15.21 0.16
N ASP A 104 21.04 -16.01 1.04
CA ASP A 104 19.65 -16.42 0.89
C ASP A 104 18.66 -15.25 0.84
N SER A 105 18.90 -14.20 1.63
CA SER A 105 18.06 -12.99 1.61
C SER A 105 18.22 -12.18 0.33
N LEU A 106 19.45 -12.07 -0.20
CA LEU A 106 19.72 -11.41 -1.47
C LEU A 106 19.09 -12.18 -2.64
N ASP A 107 19.37 -13.48 -2.75
CA ASP A 107 18.81 -14.36 -3.77
C ASP A 107 17.28 -14.36 -3.76
N THR A 108 16.68 -14.36 -2.56
CA THR A 108 15.23 -14.26 -2.40
C THR A 108 14.69 -12.94 -2.97
N LEU A 109 15.33 -11.80 -2.69
CA LEU A 109 14.87 -10.51 -3.21
C LEU A 109 15.09 -10.38 -4.72
N GLU A 110 16.18 -10.91 -5.26
CA GLU A 110 16.45 -10.95 -6.70
C GLU A 110 15.37 -11.72 -7.47
N LEU A 111 14.75 -12.72 -6.85
CA LEU A 111 13.62 -13.46 -7.43
C LEU A 111 12.28 -12.76 -7.21
N VAL A 112 12.02 -12.27 -6.00
CA VAL A 112 10.69 -11.74 -5.62
C VAL A 112 10.42 -10.36 -6.22
N ILE A 113 11.41 -9.46 -6.27
CA ILE A 113 11.20 -8.09 -6.75
C ILE A 113 10.76 -8.07 -8.23
N PRO A 114 11.46 -8.72 -9.17
CA PRO A 114 11.04 -8.73 -10.57
C PRO A 114 9.66 -9.37 -10.77
N ALA A 115 9.35 -10.44 -10.03
CA ALA A 115 8.05 -11.10 -10.08
C ALA A 115 6.91 -10.15 -9.65
N ILE A 116 7.09 -9.41 -8.56
CA ILE A 116 6.12 -8.41 -8.09
C ILE A 116 6.00 -7.24 -9.07
N VAL A 117 7.13 -6.75 -9.60
CA VAL A 117 7.12 -5.68 -10.62
C VAL A 117 6.33 -6.10 -11.85
N GLY A 118 6.57 -7.31 -12.36
CA GLY A 118 5.85 -7.87 -13.49
C GLY A 118 4.35 -8.05 -13.23
N MET A 119 3.99 -8.58 -12.07
CA MET A 119 2.60 -8.72 -11.63
C MET A 119 1.89 -7.36 -11.60
N ILE A 120 2.48 -6.34 -10.97
CA ILE A 120 1.89 -4.98 -10.90
C ILE A 120 1.75 -4.37 -12.30
N ALA A 121 2.80 -4.46 -13.12
CA ALA A 121 2.84 -3.83 -14.44
C ALA A 121 1.80 -4.41 -15.42
N THR A 122 1.42 -5.68 -15.23
CA THR A 122 0.50 -6.41 -16.11
C THR A 122 -0.90 -6.60 -15.51
N THR A 123 -1.13 -6.12 -14.29
CA THR A 123 -2.46 -6.15 -13.66
C THR A 123 -3.40 -5.19 -14.39
N ASP A 124 -4.56 -5.71 -14.82
CA ASP A 124 -5.65 -4.88 -15.33
C ASP A 124 -6.66 -4.57 -14.21
N PHE A 125 -7.19 -3.36 -14.18
CA PHE A 125 -8.10 -2.89 -13.13
C PHE A 125 -9.52 -2.70 -13.66
N ASN A 126 -10.49 -3.31 -12.97
CA ASN A 126 -11.90 -3.14 -13.26
C ASN A 126 -12.40 -1.79 -12.70
N ARG A 127 -12.17 -0.73 -13.47
CA ARG A 127 -12.49 0.66 -13.10
C ARG A 127 -13.97 0.87 -12.81
N GLU A 128 -14.86 0.21 -13.57
CA GLU A 128 -16.31 0.30 -13.34
C GLU A 128 -16.70 -0.30 -12.00
N LYS A 129 -16.19 -1.50 -11.66
CA LYS A 129 -16.43 -2.12 -10.36
C LYS A 129 -15.89 -1.25 -9.23
N MET A 130 -14.64 -0.79 -9.32
CA MET A 130 -14.03 0.10 -8.33
C MET A 130 -14.85 1.38 -8.13
N LYS A 131 -15.28 2.02 -9.22
CA LYS A 131 -16.11 3.23 -9.19
C LYS A 131 -17.46 2.97 -8.52
N SER A 132 -18.12 1.87 -8.86
CA SER A 132 -19.42 1.48 -8.26
C SER A 132 -19.30 1.11 -6.77
N SER A 133 -18.14 0.61 -6.33
CA SER A 133 -17.88 0.24 -4.94
C SER A 133 -17.50 1.44 -4.06
N ALA A 134 -16.90 2.49 -4.62
CA ALA A 134 -16.40 3.64 -3.86
C ALA A 134 -17.46 4.36 -2.99
N PRO A 135 -18.71 4.62 -3.44
CA PRO A 135 -19.71 5.32 -2.62
C PRO A 135 -20.48 4.39 -1.66
N THR A 136 -20.22 3.07 -1.69
CA THR A 136 -20.99 2.11 -0.90
C THR A 136 -20.79 2.31 0.60
N GLY A 137 -21.78 1.88 1.40
CA GLY A 137 -21.74 2.03 2.87
C GLY A 137 -21.79 3.48 3.35
N PHE A 138 -22.40 4.38 2.56
CA PHE A 138 -22.50 5.81 2.87
C PHE A 138 -21.13 6.47 3.12
N SER A 139 -20.09 6.03 2.42
CA SER A 139 -18.72 6.56 2.55
C SER A 139 -18.61 8.07 2.33
N LEU A 140 -19.56 8.65 1.58
CA LEU A 140 -19.68 10.09 1.32
C LEU A 140 -20.36 10.89 2.44
N ALA A 141 -20.81 10.25 3.54
CA ALA A 141 -21.42 10.96 4.67
C ALA A 141 -20.46 11.98 5.30
N THR A 142 -19.15 11.70 5.27
CA THR A 142 -18.11 12.63 5.71
C THR A 142 -18.12 13.94 4.90
N GLU A 143 -18.51 13.91 3.61
CA GLU A 143 -18.62 15.13 2.80
C GLU A 143 -19.76 16.03 3.28
N VAL A 144 -20.84 15.46 3.85
CA VAL A 144 -21.92 16.22 4.50
C VAL A 144 -21.39 16.97 5.72
N ALA A 145 -20.60 16.28 6.55
CA ALA A 145 -19.99 16.89 7.73
C ALA A 145 -19.00 18.00 7.32
N ASP A 146 -18.11 17.73 6.36
CA ASP A 146 -17.16 18.72 5.84
C ASP A 146 -17.86 19.94 5.23
N TYR A 147 -18.96 19.72 4.50
CA TYR A 147 -19.78 20.79 3.95
C TYR A 147 -20.34 21.71 5.03
N LEU A 148 -20.88 21.14 6.11
CA LEU A 148 -21.40 21.90 7.24
C LEU A 148 -20.29 22.64 7.99
N VAL A 149 -19.13 22.02 8.19
CA VAL A 149 -17.96 22.66 8.80
C VAL A 149 -17.52 23.88 7.99
N ARG A 150 -17.51 23.79 6.64
CA ARG A 150 -17.20 24.93 5.76
C ARG A 150 -18.21 26.07 5.88
N LYS A 151 -19.42 25.79 6.36
CA LYS A 151 -20.45 26.79 6.71
C LYS A 151 -20.37 27.29 8.15
N ASN A 152 -19.25 27.04 8.84
CA ASN A 152 -19.02 27.39 10.24
C ASN A 152 -19.92 26.65 11.24
N VAL A 153 -20.47 25.49 10.88
CA VAL A 153 -21.15 24.60 11.84
C VAL A 153 -20.08 23.86 12.66
N PRO A 154 -20.17 23.85 14.00
CA PRO A 154 -19.24 23.07 14.83
C PRO A 154 -19.21 21.60 14.41
N PHE A 155 -18.01 21.00 14.35
CA PHE A 155 -17.84 19.63 13.85
C PHE A 155 -18.76 18.60 14.52
N ALA A 156 -18.99 18.71 15.84
CA ALA A 156 -19.89 17.82 16.55
C ALA A 156 -21.33 17.85 15.99
N GLN A 157 -21.84 19.04 15.69
CA GLN A 157 -23.17 19.22 15.09
C GLN A 157 -23.19 18.78 13.62
N ALA A 158 -22.12 19.06 12.89
CA ALA A 158 -21.97 18.61 11.50
C ALA A 158 -21.95 17.08 11.38
N HIS A 159 -21.23 16.41 12.29
CA HIS A 159 -21.16 14.96 12.37
C HIS A 159 -22.51 14.34 12.79
N GLU A 160 -23.21 14.96 13.75
CA GLU A 160 -24.57 14.54 14.14
C GLU A 160 -25.55 14.66 12.96
N ALA A 161 -25.51 15.76 12.22
CA ALA A 161 -26.33 15.95 11.02
C ALA A 161 -26.00 14.94 9.92
N ALA A 162 -24.73 14.64 9.67
CA ALA A 162 -24.32 13.60 8.73
C ALA A 162 -24.84 12.22 9.16
N GLY A 163 -24.76 11.88 10.45
CA GLY A 163 -25.33 10.66 11.01
C GLY A 163 -26.85 10.58 10.85
N ALA A 164 -27.56 11.69 11.04
CA ALA A 164 -29.01 11.76 10.81
C ALA A 164 -29.37 11.58 9.33
N CYS A 165 -28.57 12.11 8.39
CA CYS A 165 -28.74 11.84 6.96
C CYS A 165 -28.60 10.35 6.65
N VAL A 166 -27.59 9.69 7.21
CA VAL A 166 -27.36 8.24 7.02
C VAL A 166 -28.52 7.43 7.60
N ALA A 167 -28.93 7.70 8.84
CA ALA A 167 -30.04 6.99 9.48
C ALA A 167 -31.36 7.13 8.69
N LEU A 168 -31.61 8.32 8.12
CA LEU A 168 -32.77 8.54 7.25
C LEU A 168 -32.65 7.73 5.95
N CYS A 169 -31.47 7.73 5.32
CA CYS A 169 -31.20 6.94 4.12
C CYS A 169 -31.40 5.44 4.33
N GLU A 170 -30.92 4.90 5.45
CA GLU A 170 -31.11 3.49 5.83
C GLU A 170 -32.60 3.15 6.01
N LYS A 171 -33.35 4.04 6.68
CA LYS A 171 -34.78 3.83 6.92
C LYS A 171 -35.60 3.93 5.63
N SER A 172 -35.20 4.78 4.70
CA SER A 172 -35.91 5.05 3.44
C SER A 172 -35.36 4.26 2.25
N SER A 173 -34.34 3.43 2.44
CA SER A 173 -33.66 2.67 1.39
C SER A 173 -33.22 3.55 0.21
N CYS A 174 -32.65 4.71 0.49
CA CYS A 174 -32.12 5.65 -0.51
C CYS A 174 -30.66 6.01 -0.23
N GLN A 175 -30.01 6.69 -1.18
CA GLN A 175 -28.65 7.21 -1.09
C GLN A 175 -28.64 8.67 -0.61
N LEU A 176 -27.50 9.14 -0.11
CA LEU A 176 -27.35 10.51 0.39
C LEU A 176 -27.75 11.59 -0.64
N HIS A 177 -27.43 11.37 -1.91
CA HIS A 177 -27.78 12.32 -2.99
C HIS A 177 -29.28 12.31 -3.36
N GLU A 178 -30.02 11.30 -2.92
CA GLU A 178 -31.46 11.13 -3.18
C GLU A 178 -32.34 11.74 -2.09
N LEU A 179 -31.78 12.15 -0.94
CA LEU A 179 -32.51 12.91 0.07
C LEU A 179 -33.09 14.18 -0.56
N THR A 180 -34.35 14.49 -0.27
CA THR A 180 -35.02 15.70 -0.78
C THR A 180 -34.55 16.96 -0.04
N ASP A 181 -34.74 18.13 -0.65
CA ASP A 181 -34.39 19.42 -0.02
C ASP A 181 -35.10 19.63 1.32
N LYS A 182 -36.36 19.17 1.40
CA LYS A 182 -37.14 19.21 2.64
C LYS A 182 -36.50 18.34 3.73
N GLN A 183 -36.11 17.11 3.40
CA GLN A 183 -35.45 16.20 4.35
C GLN A 183 -34.11 16.74 4.82
N LEU A 184 -33.31 17.32 3.92
CA LEU A 184 -32.04 17.95 4.25
C LEU A 184 -32.23 19.14 5.21
N ALA A 185 -33.18 20.02 4.91
CA ALA A 185 -33.50 21.18 5.75
C ALA A 185 -34.09 20.78 7.12
N GLU A 186 -34.85 19.69 7.20
CA GLU A 186 -35.36 19.13 8.46
C GLU A 186 -34.24 18.59 9.36
N ILE A 187 -33.16 18.07 8.78
CA ILE A 187 -31.99 17.58 9.52
C ILE A 187 -31.15 18.74 10.03
N HIS A 188 -30.80 19.69 9.16
CA HIS A 188 -30.03 20.86 9.57
C HIS A 188 -30.29 22.04 8.62
N PRO A 189 -30.55 23.28 9.11
CA PRO A 189 -30.92 24.42 8.28
C PRO A 189 -29.83 24.86 7.30
N SER A 190 -28.56 24.52 7.57
CA SER A 190 -27.44 24.81 6.67
C SER A 190 -27.23 23.76 5.56
N LEU A 191 -27.99 22.67 5.54
CA LEU A 191 -27.99 21.70 4.43
C LEU A 191 -28.92 22.17 3.31
N ASP A 192 -28.38 23.02 2.44
CA ASP A 192 -29.09 23.45 1.24
C ASP A 192 -28.82 22.50 0.06
N PRO A 193 -29.53 22.63 -1.08
CA PRO A 193 -29.41 21.71 -2.20
C PRO A 193 -27.99 21.56 -2.78
N SER A 194 -27.11 22.55 -2.56
CA SER A 194 -25.72 22.53 -3.04
C SER A 194 -24.84 21.51 -2.33
N VAL A 195 -25.28 20.92 -1.21
CA VAL A 195 -24.58 19.77 -0.59
C VAL A 195 -24.42 18.62 -1.59
N ARG A 196 -25.34 18.46 -2.55
CA ARG A 196 -25.25 17.40 -3.56
C ARG A 196 -24.07 17.56 -4.51
N GLU A 197 -23.52 18.76 -4.65
CA GLU A 197 -22.32 18.99 -5.47
C GLU A 197 -21.10 18.28 -4.89
N VAL A 198 -21.05 18.08 -3.57
CA VAL A 198 -19.95 17.36 -2.89
C VAL A 198 -20.26 15.88 -2.65
N LEU A 199 -21.50 15.43 -2.89
CA LEU A 199 -21.93 14.03 -2.75
C LEU A 199 -21.63 13.19 -3.99
N SER A 200 -20.44 13.38 -4.57
CA SER A 200 -19.89 12.56 -5.63
C SER A 200 -18.51 12.03 -5.24
N VAL A 201 -18.15 10.84 -5.73
CA VAL A 201 -16.83 10.25 -5.49
C VAL A 201 -15.75 11.15 -6.07
N GLU A 202 -15.97 11.68 -7.26
CA GLU A 202 -15.06 12.61 -7.94
C GLU A 202 -14.88 13.91 -7.13
N GLY A 203 -15.98 14.48 -6.62
CA GLY A 203 -15.95 15.68 -5.78
C GLY A 203 -15.21 15.44 -4.46
N ALA A 204 -15.49 14.32 -3.78
CA ALA A 204 -14.83 13.92 -2.55
C ALA A 204 -13.32 13.79 -2.73
N ILE A 205 -12.87 13.08 -3.79
CA ILE A 205 -11.45 12.93 -4.12
C ILE A 205 -10.82 14.30 -4.46
N ALA A 206 -11.47 15.09 -5.31
CA ALA A 206 -10.97 16.40 -5.72
C ALA A 206 -10.85 17.40 -4.56
N SER A 207 -11.63 17.22 -3.49
CA SER A 207 -11.60 18.11 -2.32
C SER A 207 -10.36 17.90 -1.43
N ARG A 208 -9.72 16.73 -1.48
CA ARG A 208 -8.55 16.36 -0.65
C ARG A 208 -7.25 16.95 -1.20
N THR A 209 -7.16 18.28 -1.15
CA THR A 209 -6.08 19.08 -1.77
C THR A 209 -4.88 19.35 -0.87
N THR A 210 -4.89 18.87 0.37
CA THR A 210 -3.75 18.97 1.29
C THR A 210 -2.57 18.12 0.79
N VAL A 211 -1.36 18.44 1.25
CA VAL A 211 -0.15 17.67 0.91
C VAL A 211 -0.33 16.20 1.29
N GLY A 212 -0.15 15.31 0.33
CA GLY A 212 -0.38 13.86 0.50
C GLY A 212 -1.84 13.43 0.38
N GLY A 213 -2.76 14.34 0.05
CA GLY A 213 -4.16 14.03 -0.22
C GLY A 213 -4.37 13.30 -1.54
N THR A 214 -5.60 12.84 -1.76
CA THR A 214 -5.97 12.00 -2.92
C THR A 214 -6.42 12.81 -4.14
N ALA A 215 -6.46 14.15 -4.07
CA ALA A 215 -6.82 14.97 -5.22
C ALA A 215 -5.88 14.72 -6.41
N PRO A 216 -6.37 14.77 -7.67
CA PRO A 216 -5.54 14.47 -8.84
C PRO A 216 -4.26 15.32 -8.93
N SER A 217 -4.33 16.60 -8.55
CA SER A 217 -3.16 17.49 -8.50
C SER A 217 -2.12 17.04 -7.48
N GLN A 218 -2.55 16.53 -6.31
CA GLN A 218 -1.66 16.03 -5.26
C GLN A 218 -1.01 14.70 -5.66
N VAL A 219 -1.76 13.80 -6.28
CA VAL A 219 -1.24 12.51 -6.77
C VAL A 219 -0.21 12.74 -7.88
N LEU A 220 -0.47 13.64 -8.83
CA LEU A 220 0.50 13.98 -9.88
C LEU A 220 1.78 14.60 -9.30
N ALA A 221 1.66 15.48 -8.31
CA ALA A 221 2.81 16.04 -7.61
C ALA A 221 3.62 14.96 -6.89
N GLN A 222 2.97 14.01 -6.22
CA GLN A 222 3.62 12.89 -5.53
C GLN A 222 4.35 11.95 -6.49
N ILE A 223 3.75 11.66 -7.66
CA ILE A 223 4.39 10.87 -8.71
C ILE A 223 5.67 11.58 -9.19
N SER A 224 5.59 12.87 -9.47
CA SER A 224 6.76 13.65 -9.91
C SER A 224 7.89 13.65 -8.88
N ASP A 225 7.57 13.80 -7.59
CA ASP A 225 8.55 13.76 -6.50
C ASP A 225 9.18 12.36 -6.36
N ALA A 226 8.37 11.30 -6.40
CA ALA A 226 8.85 9.93 -6.33
C ALA A 226 9.78 9.57 -7.49
N MET A 227 9.45 10.00 -8.72
CA MET A 227 10.32 9.80 -9.89
C MET A 227 11.66 10.53 -9.74
N LYS A 228 11.64 11.76 -9.22
CA LYS A 228 12.87 12.52 -8.95
C LYS A 228 13.75 11.82 -7.92
N LYS A 229 13.18 11.44 -6.77
CA LYS A 229 13.90 10.70 -5.71
C LYS A 229 14.51 9.40 -6.22
N THR A 230 13.77 8.65 -7.05
CA THR A 230 14.25 7.41 -7.66
C THR A 230 15.46 7.67 -8.57
N LEU A 231 15.41 8.73 -9.38
CA LEU A 231 16.52 9.11 -10.25
C LEU A 231 17.76 9.51 -9.44
N ASP A 232 17.60 10.29 -8.38
CA ASP A 232 18.69 10.74 -7.53
C ASP A 232 19.35 9.56 -6.79
N GLN A 233 18.55 8.63 -6.25
CA GLN A 233 19.04 7.39 -5.63
C GLN A 233 19.80 6.51 -6.64
N ARG A 234 19.31 6.36 -7.87
CA ARG A 234 20.02 5.61 -8.91
C ARG A 234 21.40 6.19 -9.22
N LYS A 235 21.52 7.53 -9.26
CA LYS A 235 22.82 8.20 -9.46
C LYS A 235 23.76 7.94 -8.29
N GLU A 236 23.26 8.00 -7.06
CA GLU A 236 24.05 7.73 -5.87
C GLU A 236 24.58 6.28 -5.87
N ILE A 237 23.69 5.31 -6.13
CA ILE A 237 24.06 3.89 -6.21
C ILE A 237 25.11 3.66 -7.31
N ALA A 238 24.91 4.23 -8.50
CA ALA A 238 25.86 4.12 -9.60
C ALA A 238 27.24 4.70 -9.24
N SER A 239 27.27 5.84 -8.56
CA SER A 239 28.51 6.46 -8.08
C SER A 239 29.24 5.57 -7.06
N LYS A 240 28.50 5.01 -6.09
CA LYS A 240 29.08 4.11 -5.08
C LYS A 240 29.59 2.81 -5.69
N SER A 241 28.83 2.23 -6.63
CA SER A 241 29.23 1.02 -7.34
C SER A 241 30.51 1.23 -8.15
N LYS A 242 30.63 2.37 -8.86
CA LYS A 242 31.85 2.72 -9.58
C LYS A 242 33.07 2.83 -8.65
N ALA A 243 32.93 3.56 -7.54
CA ALA A 243 34.02 3.72 -6.57
C ALA A 243 34.47 2.37 -5.97
N PHE A 244 33.51 1.48 -5.66
CA PHE A 244 33.81 0.14 -5.17
C PHE A 244 34.55 -0.71 -6.22
N SER A 245 34.11 -0.69 -7.49
CA SER A 245 34.79 -1.42 -8.57
C SER A 245 36.22 -0.91 -8.81
N GLU A 246 36.45 0.40 -8.74
CA GLU A 246 37.80 0.99 -8.85
C GLU A 246 38.71 0.55 -7.70
N MET A 247 38.18 0.47 -6.48
CA MET A 247 38.91 -0.01 -5.30
C MET A 247 39.28 -1.50 -5.40
N MET A 248 38.39 -2.33 -5.96
CA MET A 248 38.62 -3.77 -6.11
C MET A 248 39.50 -4.14 -7.32
N GLY A 249 39.62 -3.23 -8.30
CA GLY A 249 40.43 -3.41 -9.50
C GLY A 249 41.86 -2.86 -9.41
N ALA A 250 42.20 -2.16 -8.32
CA ALA A 250 43.53 -1.65 -8.00
C ALA A 250 44.24 -2.57 -7.00
#